data_AF-A0A380NYH5-F1
#
_entry.id   AF-A0A380NYH5-F1
#
_cell.length_a   1.000
_cell.length_b   1.000
_cell.length_c   1.000
_cell.angle_alpha   90.00
_cell.angle_beta   90.00
_cell.angle_gamma   90.00
#
_symmetry.space_group_name_H-M   'P 1'
#
loop_
_entity.id
_entity.type
_entity.pdbx_description
1 polymer ?
#
loop_
_entity_poly.entity_id
_entity_poly.type
_entity_poly.pdbx_seq_one_letter_code
_entity_poly.pdbx_strand_id
1 'polypeptide(L)'
;MEKQLGLIKQARVFVDLRRVPDAQLQAQALSTGLPQITVGANTFVTQGVNGFVLADPMELPQALTYFTDDLKHWNEALVENVRQVEQHSEFNLITAWEGLMNYGH
;
A
#
# COMPACT_ATOMS: atom_id res chain seq x y z
N MET A 1 6.44 19.73 -3.77
CA MET A 1 6.70 18.42 -4.39
C MET A 1 7.97 17.77 -3.86
N GLU A 2 9.17 18.35 -4.01
CA GLU A 2 10.44 17.78 -3.47
C GLU A 2 10.44 17.55 -1.96
N LYS A 3 9.92 18.50 -1.18
CA LYS A 3 9.81 18.38 0.29
C LYS A 3 8.96 17.19 0.73
N GLN A 4 7.93 16.84 -0.05
CA GLN A 4 7.01 15.74 0.24
C GLN A 4 7.67 14.38 -0.03
N LEU A 5 8.43 14.28 -1.13
CA LEU A 5 9.19 13.07 -1.46
C LEU A 5 10.32 12.81 -0.45
N GLY A 6 10.96 13.87 0.06
CA GLY A 6 11.97 13.76 1.11
C GLY A 6 11.44 13.19 2.43
N LEU A 7 10.22 13.56 2.83
CA LEU A 7 9.57 13.02 4.03
C LEU A 7 9.18 11.55 3.85
N ILE A 8 8.67 11.19 2.67
CA ILE A 8 8.28 9.81 2.33
C ILE A 8 9.49 8.86 2.38
N LYS A 9 10.66 9.28 1.90
CA LYS A 9 11.90 8.46 1.95
C LYS A 9 12.42 8.18 3.36
N GLN A 10 12.04 8.98 4.35
CA GLN A 10 12.45 8.81 5.75
C GLN A 10 11.34 8.17 6.61
N ALA A 11 10.12 8.10 6.09
CA ALA A 11 8.98 7.53 6.79
C ALA A 11 9.10 6.00 6.90
N ARG A 12 8.55 5.44 7.97
CA ARG A 12 8.44 3.99 8.17
C ARG A 12 7.06 3.44 7.82
N VAL A 13 6.02 4.25 7.99
CA VAL A 13 4.61 3.86 7.79
C VAL A 13 3.86 5.07 7.24
N PHE A 14 2.98 4.83 6.26
CA PHE A 14 2.00 5.80 5.78
C PHE A 14 0.66 5.55 6.47
N VAL A 15 0.02 6.60 7.00
CA VAL A 15 -1.25 6.49 7.72
C VAL A 15 -2.30 7.39 7.06
N ASP A 16 -3.43 6.80 6.66
CA ASP A 16 -4.57 7.50 6.07
C ASP A 16 -5.89 7.12 6.76
N LEU A 17 -6.31 7.93 7.73
CA LEU A 17 -7.54 7.73 8.49
C LEU A 17 -8.73 8.53 7.93
N ARG A 18 -8.62 9.06 6.71
CA ARG A 18 -9.72 9.80 6.08
C ARG A 18 -10.85 8.84 5.71
N ARG A 19 -12.10 9.31 5.87
CA ARG A 19 -13.29 8.59 5.40
C ARG A 19 -13.31 8.41 3.88
N VAL A 20 -12.75 9.38 3.15
CA VAL A 20 -12.52 9.30 1.71
C VAL A 20 -11.01 9.20 1.52
N PRO A 21 -10.49 8.02 1.15
CA PRO A 21 -9.06 7.81 0.97
C PRO A 21 -8.50 8.62 -0.19
N ASP A 22 -7.22 8.99 -0.11
CA ASP A 22 -6.50 9.62 -1.21
C ASP A 22 -5.72 8.58 -1.98
N ALA A 23 -6.30 8.14 -3.09
CA ALA A 23 -5.71 7.11 -3.93
C ALA A 23 -4.33 7.51 -4.47
N GLN A 24 -4.07 8.81 -4.70
CA GLN A 24 -2.78 9.26 -5.21
C GLN A 24 -1.69 9.11 -4.14
N LEU A 25 -1.98 9.49 -2.89
CA LEU A 25 -1.03 9.30 -1.79
C LEU A 25 -0.82 7.82 -1.46
N GLN A 26 -1.85 6.99 -1.53
CA GLN A 26 -1.73 5.55 -1.33
C GLN A 26 -0.91 4.87 -2.43
N ALA A 27 -1.11 5.26 -3.69
CA ALA A 27 -0.29 4.78 -4.80
C ALA A 27 1.19 5.20 -4.61
N GLN A 28 1.45 6.43 -4.16
CA GLN A 28 2.82 6.87 -3.85
C GLN A 28 3.43 6.08 -2.68
N ALA A 29 2.66 5.79 -1.63
CA ALA A 29 3.10 4.96 -0.51
C ALA A 29 3.45 3.54 -0.99
N LEU A 30 2.59 2.91 -1.80
CA LEU A 30 2.85 1.62 -2.42
C LEU A 30 4.12 1.64 -3.26
N SER A 31 4.26 2.61 -4.19
CA SER A 31 5.43 2.72 -5.07
C SER A 31 6.74 3.04 -4.36
N THR A 32 6.67 3.66 -3.17
CA THR A 32 7.85 3.92 -2.33
C THR A 32 8.13 2.81 -1.32
N GLY A 33 7.29 1.77 -1.29
CA GLY A 33 7.47 0.61 -0.43
C GLY A 33 7.04 0.84 1.03
N LEU A 34 6.28 1.90 1.32
CA LEU A 34 5.80 2.16 2.67
C LEU A 34 4.64 1.22 3.04
N PRO A 35 4.71 0.56 4.22
CA PRO A 35 3.53 -0.04 4.82
C PRO A 35 2.42 0.99 5.02
N GLN A 36 1.16 0.60 4.84
CA GLN A 36 0.01 1.51 4.88
C GLN A 36 -0.99 1.13 5.99
N ILE A 37 -1.44 2.10 6.78
CA ILE A 37 -2.52 1.91 7.75
C ILE A 37 -3.70 2.80 7.33
N THR A 38 -4.87 2.20 7.09
CA THR A 38 -6.06 2.89 6.60
C THR A 38 -7.30 2.51 7.41
N VAL A 39 -8.43 3.21 7.24
CA VAL A 39 -9.75 2.86 7.84
C VAL A 39 -10.74 2.29 6.82
N GLY A 40 -10.32 2.13 5.57
CA GLY A 40 -11.16 1.66 4.47
C GLY A 40 -10.42 0.64 3.61
N ALA A 41 -11.11 -0.46 3.30
CA ALA A 41 -10.59 -1.50 2.43
C ALA A 41 -10.29 -0.93 1.03
N ASN A 42 -9.13 -1.27 0.50
CA ASN A 42 -8.69 -0.86 -0.83
C ASN A 42 -7.76 -1.94 -1.42
N THR A 43 -7.41 -1.80 -2.70
CA THR A 43 -6.58 -2.77 -3.43
C THR A 43 -5.09 -2.68 -3.12
N PHE A 44 -4.64 -1.65 -2.40
CA PHE A 44 -3.23 -1.40 -2.10
C PHE A 44 -2.79 -2.01 -0.76
N VAL A 45 -3.73 -2.51 0.06
CA VAL A 45 -3.46 -3.06 1.39
C VAL A 45 -3.88 -4.52 1.47
N THR A 46 -2.88 -5.37 1.64
CA THR A 46 -3.01 -6.77 2.08
C THR A 46 -2.87 -6.80 3.60
N GLN A 47 -3.98 -7.13 4.28
CA GLN A 47 -4.08 -7.12 5.74
C GLN A 47 -2.96 -7.94 6.40
N GLY A 48 -2.20 -7.31 7.28
CA GLY A 48 -1.13 -7.95 8.05
C GLY A 48 0.13 -8.29 7.23
N VAL A 49 0.23 -7.82 5.98
CA VAL A 49 1.42 -8.02 5.14
C VAL A 49 2.06 -6.67 4.84
N ASN A 50 1.47 -5.88 3.93
CA ASN A 50 1.96 -4.54 3.60
C ASN A 50 1.14 -3.42 4.25
N GLY A 51 0.20 -3.77 5.14
CA GLY A 51 -0.58 -2.78 5.84
C GLY A 51 -1.70 -3.33 6.71
N PHE A 52 -2.46 -2.42 7.30
CA PHE A 52 -3.66 -2.72 8.07
C PHE A 52 -4.82 -1.81 7.66
N VAL A 53 -5.98 -2.41 7.43
CA VAL A 53 -7.27 -1.73 7.42
C VAL A 53 -7.86 -1.84 8.83
N LEU A 54 -7.90 -0.72 9.54
CA LEU A 54 -8.44 -0.62 10.89
C LEU A 54 -9.96 -0.64 10.86
N ALA A 55 -10.56 -1.45 11.72
CA ALA A 55 -11.98 -1.41 12.00
C ALA A 55 -12.29 -0.35 13.07
N ASP A 56 -11.34 -0.10 13.98
CA ASP A 56 -11.41 0.91 15.03
C ASP A 56 -10.11 1.73 15.05
N PRO A 57 -10.15 3.08 15.01
CA PRO A 57 -8.95 3.91 15.18
C PRO A 57 -8.13 3.61 16.44
N MET A 58 -8.73 3.01 17.48
CA MET A 58 -8.02 2.55 18.68
C MET A 58 -7.00 1.43 18.41
N GLU A 59 -7.07 0.75 17.28
CA GLU A 59 -6.12 -0.28 16.83
C GLU A 59 -4.81 0.32 16.28
N LEU A 60 -4.80 1.64 15.99
CA LEU A 60 -3.66 2.32 15.38
C LEU A 60 -2.32 2.11 16.12
N PRO A 61 -2.24 2.20 17.46
CA PRO A 61 -0.97 1.99 18.16
C PRO A 61 -0.38 0.61 17.90
N GLN A 62 -1.20 -0.44 17.87
CA GLN A 62 -0.75 -1.80 17.60
C GLN A 62 -0.33 -1.98 16.14
N ALA A 63 -1.07 -1.39 15.21
CA ALA A 63 -0.74 -1.43 13.79
C ALA A 63 0.57 -0.67 13.48
N LEU A 64 0.84 0.43 14.20
CA LEU A 64 2.10 1.15 14.10
C LEU A 64 3.27 0.32 14.62
N THR A 65 3.17 -0.22 15.85
CA THR A 65 4.27 -0.99 16.45
C THR A 65 4.65 -2.22 15.64
N TYR A 66 3.69 -2.85 14.96
CA TYR A 66 3.96 -3.97 14.05
C TYR A 66 5.04 -3.67 13.00
N PHE A 67 5.06 -2.44 12.46
CA PHE A 67 6.02 -2.02 11.43
C PHE A 67 7.18 -1.16 11.95
N THR A 68 7.09 -0.63 13.18
CA THR A 68 8.14 0.23 13.74
C THR A 68 9.09 -0.49 14.69
N ASP A 69 8.62 -1.53 15.38
CA ASP A 69 9.42 -2.21 16.43
C ASP A 69 10.29 -3.33 15.86
N ASP A 70 9.91 -3.90 14.70
CA ASP A 70 10.65 -4.96 14.03
C ASP A 70 10.86 -4.65 12.53
N LEU A 71 12.10 -4.74 12.08
CA LEU A 71 12.46 -4.60 10.66
C LEU A 71 11.95 -5.76 9.80
N LYS A 72 11.68 -6.93 10.39
CA LYS A 72 11.17 -8.09 9.67
C LYS A 72 9.85 -7.78 8.97
N HIS A 73 8.84 -7.34 9.71
CA HIS A 73 7.53 -7.01 9.15
C HIS A 73 7.59 -5.84 8.17
N TRP A 74 8.46 -4.85 8.44
CA TRP A 74 8.69 -3.76 7.51
C TRP A 74 9.29 -4.25 6.18
N ASN A 75 10.24 -5.18 6.22
CA ASN A 75 10.82 -5.77 5.01
C ASN A 75 9.83 -6.67 4.26
N GLU A 76 8.99 -7.43 4.99
CA GLU A 76 7.92 -8.24 4.38
C GLU A 76 6.91 -7.34 3.65
N ALA A 77 6.53 -6.21 4.25
CA ALA A 77 5.70 -5.19 3.61
C ALA A 77 6.35 -4.62 2.34
N LEU A 78 7.65 -4.34 2.37
CA LEU A 78 8.39 -3.85 1.20
C LEU A 78 8.35 -4.87 0.04
N VAL A 79 8.56 -6.16 0.33
CA VAL A 79 8.51 -7.23 -0.67
C VAL A 79 7.12 -7.33 -1.30
N GLU A 80 6.07 -7.31 -0.50
CA GLU A 80 4.69 -7.35 -1.01
C GLU A 80 4.33 -6.09 -1.81
N ASN A 81 4.80 -4.91 -1.39
CA ASN A 81 4.64 -3.67 -2.15
C ASN A 81 5.26 -3.79 -3.54
N VAL A 82 6.49 -4.29 -3.64
CA VAL A 82 7.16 -4.54 -4.93
C VAL A 82 6.35 -5.51 -5.78
N ARG A 83 5.85 -6.60 -5.19
CA ARG A 83 5.03 -7.59 -5.89
C ARG A 83 3.76 -6.99 -6.47
N GLN A 84 3.05 -6.15 -5.71
CA GLN A 84 1.84 -5.48 -6.18
C GLN A 84 2.14 -4.47 -7.29
N VAL A 85 3.23 -3.70 -7.17
CA VAL A 85 3.68 -2.78 -8.24
C VAL A 85 3.97 -3.55 -9.53
N GLU A 86 4.64 -4.69 -9.45
CA GLU A 86 4.92 -5.54 -10.61
C GLU A 86 3.64 -6.09 -11.23
N GLN A 87 2.67 -6.55 -10.42
CA GLN A 87 1.36 -7.03 -10.89
C GLN A 87 0.56 -5.94 -11.62
N HIS A 88 0.71 -4.69 -11.22
CA HIS A 88 0.05 -3.54 -11.84
C HIS A 88 0.94 -2.82 -12.87
N SER A 89 2.05 -3.44 -13.30
CA SER A 89 2.88 -2.89 -14.38
C SER A 89 2.07 -2.75 -15.69
N GLU A 90 2.43 -1.75 -16.50
CA GLU A 90 1.76 -1.47 -17.78
C GLU A 90 1.63 -2.72 -18.66
N PHE A 91 2.65 -3.58 -18.65
CA PHE A 91 2.64 -4.87 -19.34
C PHE A 91 1.52 -5.80 -18.83
N ASN A 92 1.41 -5.98 -17.51
CA ASN A 92 0.39 -6.85 -16.92
C ASN A 92 -1.03 -6.27 -17.08
N LEU A 93 -1.17 -4.95 -17.06
CA LEU A 93 -2.43 -4.28 -17.37
C LEU A 93 -2.85 -4.58 -18.81
N ILE A 94 -1.97 -4.35 -19.79
CA ILE A 94 -2.27 -4.62 -21.21
C ILE A 94 -2.66 -6.09 -21.41
N THR A 95 -1.95 -7.04 -20.81
CA THR A 95 -2.29 -8.47 -20.90
C THR A 95 -3.66 -8.78 -20.28
N ALA A 96 -4.01 -8.19 -19.14
CA ALA A 96 -5.32 -8.38 -18.53
C ALA A 96 -6.45 -7.81 -19.41
N TRP A 97 -6.23 -6.65 -20.02
CA TRP A 97 -7.17 -6.03 -20.96
C TRP A 97 -7.35 -6.88 -22.24
N GLU A 98 -6.26 -7.41 -22.81
CA GLU A 98 -6.31 -8.33 -23.96
C GLU A 98 -7.07 -9.61 -23.63
N GLY A 99 -6.87 -10.17 -22.43
CA GLY A 99 -7.63 -11.31 -21.93
C GLY A 99 -9.14 -11.04 -21.92
N LEU A 100 -9.57 -9.93 -21.30
CA LEU A 100 -10.98 -9.56 -21.23
C LEU A 100 -11.61 -9.31 -22.61
N MET A 101 -10.86 -8.68 -23.54
CA MET A 101 -11.33 -8.47 -24.90
C MET A 101 -11.47 -9.79 -25.69
N ASN A 102 -10.58 -10.75 -25.48
CA ASN A 102 -10.65 -12.05 -26.14
C ASN A 102 -11.72 -12.99 -25.57
N TYR A 103 -12.16 -12.79 -24.32
CA TYR A 103 -13.29 -13.54 -23.72
C TYR A 103 -14.67 -13.06 -24.19
N GLY A 104 -14.74 -11.93 -24.90
CA GLY A 104 -15.99 -11.35 -25.43
C GLY A 104 -16.38 -11.81 -26.84
N HIS A 105 -15.69 -12.79 -27.42
CA HIS A 105 -15.94 -13.35 -28.75
C HIS A 105 -16.39 -14.81 -28.71
#